data_AF-A0A9P7FP39-F1
#
_entry.id   AF-A0A9P7FP39-F1
#
_cell.length_a   1.000
_cell.length_b   1.000
_cell.length_c   1.000
_cell.angle_alpha   90.00
_cell.angle_beta   90.00
_cell.angle_gamma   90.00
#
_symmetry.space_group_name_H-M   'P 1'
#
loop_
_entity.id
_entity.type
_entity.pdbx_description
1 polymer ?
#
loop_
_entity_poly.entity_id
_entity_poly.type
_entity_poly.pdbx_seq_one_letter_code
_entity_poly.pdbx_strand_id
1 'polypeptide(L)'
;MMMNASGSGASRTQNQGGDISDIFTSLTGEAAADLPPCFSDLKKTIWNEDMLQSWKEVLEELKVAVEEVASRTQDMILRVSYDNIKQGLSESQVASIKKMGTVIVTGGVPQEEALGWKQSIRDYVAANKDCMRGFPADNIQVFELYNVPALVAACTHPALVNTQKALLSLWHASDPTSLNRIDMSTPMLYFNRLWIRLPGDAQFALGPHIDGGGLEHWEDPGLRKVFAHILCRTADKTWRDHDPFDMTPRLDAKQDLYNVSNQCSIFRPWQGWTALSSTGPGEGTLRVLPMLSLATVYLMLRPFFRPRHSSSASLKFGDWEPDTEGTAFPGSAMRKTQELNPTTHPHLALEQTMVSMPRVEPGNQVYC
;
A
#
# COMPACT_ATOMS: atom_id res chain seq x y z
N MET A 1 16.87 -35.25 42.39
CA MET A 1 15.70 -34.40 42.11
C MET A 1 16.01 -33.59 40.86
N MET A 2 15.70 -34.15 39.69
CA MET A 2 15.81 -33.46 38.40
C MET A 2 14.40 -33.00 38.03
N MET A 3 14.20 -31.69 37.89
CA MET A 3 12.96 -31.13 37.34
C MET A 3 13.13 -30.95 35.84
N ASN A 4 12.34 -31.70 35.08
CA ASN A 4 12.12 -31.50 33.65
C ASN A 4 11.28 -30.24 33.45
N ALA A 5 11.83 -29.26 32.73
CA ALA A 5 11.05 -28.17 32.15
C ALA A 5 10.54 -28.63 30.78
N SER A 6 9.28 -29.00 30.69
CA SER A 6 8.58 -29.24 29.43
C SER A 6 8.18 -27.90 28.81
N GLY A 7 9.01 -27.39 27.90
CA GLY A 7 8.63 -26.28 27.02
C GLY A 7 7.62 -26.78 25.97
N SER A 8 6.38 -26.31 26.06
CA SER A 8 5.37 -26.50 25.03
C SER A 8 5.77 -25.67 23.80
N GLY A 9 6.44 -26.30 22.83
CA GLY A 9 6.67 -25.70 21.52
C GLY A 9 5.33 -25.49 20.82
N ALA A 10 4.93 -24.23 20.66
CA ALA A 10 3.84 -23.88 19.76
C ALA A 10 4.23 -24.32 18.35
N SER A 11 3.53 -25.31 17.82
CA SER A 11 3.63 -25.71 16.42
C SER A 11 3.28 -24.51 15.54
N ARG A 12 4.26 -23.91 14.86
CA ARG A 12 4.02 -23.00 13.74
C ARG A 12 3.23 -23.80 12.69
N THR A 13 1.93 -23.54 12.59
CA THR A 13 1.14 -23.96 11.43
C THR A 13 1.81 -23.36 10.19
N GLN A 14 2.37 -24.21 9.33
CA GLN A 14 2.77 -23.81 7.99
C GLN A 14 1.52 -23.31 7.27
N ASN A 15 1.49 -22.03 6.92
CA ASN A 15 0.49 -21.51 5.99
C ASN A 15 0.59 -22.34 4.70
N GLN A 16 -0.54 -22.90 4.27
CA GLN A 16 -0.63 -23.58 2.98
C GLN A 16 -0.24 -22.55 1.90
N GLY A 17 0.81 -22.83 1.12
CA GLY A 17 1.26 -21.92 0.08
C GLY A 17 0.13 -21.69 -0.94
N GLY A 18 -0.29 -20.43 -1.10
CA GLY A 18 -1.27 -20.00 -2.09
C GLY A 18 -0.61 -19.30 -3.27
N ASP A 19 -1.39 -18.97 -4.30
CA ASP A 19 -0.94 -18.16 -5.43
C ASP A 19 -1.13 -16.65 -5.12
N ILE A 20 -0.33 -15.78 -5.73
CA ILE A 20 -0.46 -14.33 -5.57
C ILE A 20 -1.83 -13.81 -6.00
N SER A 21 -2.47 -14.50 -6.94
CA SER A 21 -3.81 -14.17 -7.45
C SER A 21 -4.91 -14.28 -6.39
N ASP A 22 -4.72 -15.11 -5.35
CA ASP A 22 -5.77 -15.44 -4.37
C ASP A 22 -6.29 -14.23 -3.58
N ILE A 23 -5.47 -13.19 -3.39
CA ILE A 23 -5.82 -12.01 -2.59
C ILE A 23 -6.42 -10.85 -3.41
N PHE A 24 -6.33 -10.92 -4.75
CA PHE A 24 -6.79 -9.87 -5.66
C PHE A 24 -8.09 -10.28 -6.36
N THR A 25 -9.19 -9.61 -6.03
CA THR A 25 -10.51 -9.85 -6.66
C THR A 25 -10.46 -9.60 -8.17
N SER A 26 -9.71 -8.59 -8.60
CA SER A 26 -9.44 -8.27 -10.00
C SER A 26 -8.79 -9.41 -10.80
N LEU A 27 -8.09 -10.33 -10.13
CA LEU A 27 -7.51 -11.51 -10.76
C LEU A 27 -8.41 -12.75 -10.65
N THR A 28 -9.25 -12.87 -9.61
CA THR A 28 -10.15 -14.02 -9.45
C THR A 28 -11.48 -13.87 -10.21
N GLY A 29 -11.89 -12.64 -10.54
CA GLY A 29 -13.15 -12.37 -11.24
C GLY A 29 -14.40 -12.65 -10.40
N GLU A 30 -14.24 -12.90 -9.10
CA GLU A 30 -15.34 -13.17 -8.18
C GLU A 30 -16.14 -11.89 -7.92
N ALA A 31 -17.47 -11.96 -8.08
CA ALA A 31 -18.34 -10.88 -7.60
C ALA A 31 -18.22 -10.78 -6.08
N ALA A 32 -18.10 -9.55 -5.55
CA ALA A 32 -18.08 -9.33 -4.11
C ALA A 32 -19.36 -9.90 -3.49
N ALA A 33 -19.23 -11.01 -2.75
CA ALA A 33 -20.33 -11.57 -2.00
C ALA A 33 -20.73 -10.60 -0.88
N ASP A 34 -22.02 -10.57 -0.55
CA ASP A 34 -22.51 -9.75 0.56
C ASP A 34 -21.77 -10.12 1.86
N LEU A 35 -21.28 -9.09 2.55
CA LEU A 35 -20.59 -9.27 3.82
C LEU A 35 -21.60 -9.69 4.92
N PRO A 36 -21.17 -10.50 5.90
CA PRO A 36 -22.05 -10.95 6.99
C PRO A 36 -22.72 -9.79 7.76
N PRO A 37 -23.89 -10.02 8.39
CA PRO A 37 -24.63 -8.98 9.13
C PRO A 37 -23.83 -8.23 10.19
N CYS A 38 -22.79 -8.84 10.78
CA CYS A 38 -21.91 -8.20 11.76
C CYS A 38 -21.21 -6.95 11.20
N PHE A 39 -21.08 -6.81 9.87
CA PHE A 39 -20.52 -5.61 9.24
C PHE A 39 -21.48 -4.41 9.29
N SER A 40 -22.80 -4.63 9.33
CA SER A 40 -23.75 -3.55 9.65
C SER A 40 -23.61 -3.14 11.11
N ASP A 41 -23.51 -4.09 12.04
CA ASP A 41 -23.29 -3.79 13.47
C ASP A 41 -21.98 -3.03 13.69
N LEU A 42 -20.94 -3.39 12.93
CA LEU A 42 -19.65 -2.69 12.93
C LEU A 42 -19.82 -1.24 12.45
N LYS A 43 -20.54 -1.00 11.34
CA LYS A 43 -20.82 0.36 10.88
C LYS A 43 -21.56 1.17 11.94
N LYS A 44 -22.60 0.61 12.55
CA LYS A 44 -23.37 1.25 13.63
C LYS A 44 -22.50 1.61 14.83
N THR A 45 -21.52 0.76 15.15
CA THR A 45 -20.58 0.98 16.26
C THR A 45 -19.60 2.13 15.96
N ILE A 46 -19.18 2.27 14.71
CA ILE A 46 -18.20 3.28 14.30
C ILE A 46 -18.87 4.62 13.94
N TRP A 47 -20.10 4.59 13.46
CA TRP A 47 -20.82 5.76 12.97
C TRP A 47 -20.88 6.89 14.01
N ASN A 48 -20.63 8.11 13.52
CA ASN A 48 -20.88 9.36 14.24
C ASN A 48 -21.51 10.35 13.26
N GLU A 49 -22.52 11.11 13.69
CA GLU A 49 -23.18 12.15 12.88
C GLU A 49 -22.20 13.21 12.35
N ASP A 50 -21.10 13.49 13.06
CA ASP A 50 -20.05 14.40 12.59
C ASP A 50 -19.35 13.93 11.30
N MET A 51 -19.49 12.65 10.93
CA MET A 51 -19.02 12.14 9.64
C MET A 51 -19.73 12.82 8.47
N LEU A 52 -20.97 13.30 8.62
CA LEU A 52 -21.67 14.05 7.57
C LEU A 52 -20.89 15.32 7.17
N GLN A 53 -20.44 16.07 8.17
CA GLN A 53 -19.66 17.27 7.95
C GLN A 53 -18.29 16.93 7.34
N SER A 54 -17.64 15.88 7.85
CA SER A 54 -16.35 15.41 7.33
C SER A 54 -16.47 14.95 5.87
N TRP A 55 -17.51 14.19 5.54
CA TRP A 55 -17.80 13.75 4.18
C TRP A 55 -18.01 14.92 3.22
N LYS A 56 -18.81 15.91 3.62
CA LYS A 56 -19.01 17.12 2.81
C LYS A 56 -17.69 17.82 2.49
N GLU A 57 -16.88 18.09 3.51
CA GLU A 57 -15.59 18.76 3.37
C GLU A 57 -14.63 17.95 2.48
N VAL A 58 -14.57 16.64 2.67
CA VAL A 58 -13.72 15.74 1.89
C VAL A 58 -14.15 15.73 0.42
N LEU A 59 -15.44 15.69 0.11
CA LEU A 59 -15.91 15.74 -1.28
C LEU A 59 -15.57 17.07 -1.97
N GLU A 60 -15.66 18.18 -1.24
CA GLU A 60 -15.28 19.51 -1.75
C GLU A 60 -13.78 19.59 -2.04
N GLU A 61 -12.92 19.14 -1.11
CA GLU A 61 -11.47 19.13 -1.30
C GLU A 61 -11.02 18.12 -2.36
N LEU A 62 -11.68 16.96 -2.45
CA LEU A 62 -11.33 15.90 -3.39
C LEU A 62 -11.54 16.36 -4.83
N LYS A 63 -12.56 17.18 -5.11
CA LYS A 63 -12.75 17.78 -6.43
C LYS A 63 -11.50 18.57 -6.88
N VAL A 64 -10.96 19.40 -5.99
CA VAL A 64 -9.76 20.21 -6.27
C VAL A 64 -8.53 19.32 -6.44
N ALA A 65 -8.37 18.31 -5.57
CA ALA A 65 -7.24 17.38 -5.64
C ALA A 65 -7.26 16.53 -6.92
N VAL A 66 -8.43 16.09 -7.38
CA VAL A 66 -8.61 15.38 -8.65
C VAL A 66 -8.17 16.25 -9.82
N GLU A 67 -8.59 17.52 -9.86
CA GLU A 67 -8.17 18.47 -10.90
C GLU A 67 -6.65 18.75 -10.85
N GLU A 68 -6.06 18.87 -9.65
CA GLU A 68 -4.61 19.03 -9.47
C GLU A 68 -3.85 17.80 -10.02
N VAL A 69 -4.23 16.59 -9.63
CA VAL A 69 -3.56 15.37 -10.07
C VAL A 69 -3.74 15.14 -11.57
N ALA A 70 -4.94 15.34 -12.11
CA ALA A 70 -5.22 15.16 -13.53
C ALA A 70 -4.45 16.15 -14.42
N SER A 71 -4.21 17.38 -13.93
CA SER A 71 -3.47 18.39 -14.68
C SER A 71 -1.95 18.24 -14.59
N ARG A 72 -1.43 17.86 -13.40
CA ARG A 72 0.02 17.77 -13.15
C ARG A 72 0.59 16.40 -13.44
N THR A 73 -0.19 15.34 -13.32
CA THR A 73 0.19 13.96 -13.66
C THR A 73 1.54 13.55 -13.03
N GLN A 74 2.54 13.17 -13.84
CA GLN A 74 3.89 12.76 -13.42
C GLN A 74 4.62 13.83 -12.59
N ASP A 75 4.32 15.12 -12.78
CA ASP A 75 4.95 16.22 -12.05
C ASP A 75 4.54 16.26 -10.56
N MET A 76 3.59 15.42 -10.16
CA MET A 76 3.24 15.19 -8.74
C MET A 76 4.25 14.28 -8.04
N ILE A 77 5.00 13.46 -8.78
CA ILE A 77 5.88 12.44 -8.19
C ILE A 77 7.28 13.04 -8.02
N LEU A 78 7.66 13.32 -6.77
CA LEU A 78 8.94 13.92 -6.46
C LEU A 78 10.09 12.98 -6.84
N ARG A 79 11.08 13.52 -7.54
CA ARG A 79 12.37 12.89 -7.79
C ARG A 79 13.46 13.59 -7.01
N VAL A 80 14.25 12.82 -6.26
CA VAL A 80 15.43 13.29 -5.53
C VAL A 80 16.66 12.49 -5.94
N SER A 81 17.84 13.08 -5.79
CA SER A 81 19.10 12.35 -5.96
C SER A 81 19.48 11.63 -4.67
N TYR A 82 20.29 10.60 -4.79
CA TYR A 82 20.92 9.95 -3.64
C TYR A 82 21.85 10.90 -2.88
N ASP A 83 22.39 11.93 -3.54
CA ASP A 83 23.10 13.00 -2.85
C ASP A 83 22.19 13.80 -1.92
N ASN A 84 20.94 14.08 -2.31
CA ASN A 84 19.96 14.67 -1.39
C ASN A 84 19.68 13.77 -0.20
N ILE A 85 19.59 12.45 -0.41
CA ILE A 85 19.44 11.48 0.69
C ILE A 85 20.63 11.57 1.67
N LYS A 86 21.86 11.62 1.16
CA LYS A 86 23.06 11.73 2.01
C LYS A 86 23.17 13.06 2.76
N GLN A 87 22.75 14.15 2.13
CA GLN A 87 22.80 15.50 2.72
C GLN A 87 21.65 15.77 3.69
N GLY A 88 20.58 15.01 3.59
CA GLY A 88 19.30 15.28 4.24
C GLY A 88 18.34 16.00 3.30
N LEU A 89 17.09 15.54 3.29
CA LEU A 89 16.03 16.14 2.49
C LEU A 89 15.63 17.50 3.06
N SER A 90 15.35 18.47 2.19
CA SER A 90 14.80 19.76 2.61
C SER A 90 13.38 19.61 3.17
N GLU A 91 12.94 20.57 3.96
CA GLU A 91 11.56 20.60 4.49
C GLU A 91 10.52 20.54 3.36
N SER A 92 10.77 21.23 2.24
CA SER A 92 9.88 21.19 1.08
C SER A 92 9.84 19.82 0.39
N GLN A 93 10.98 19.12 0.33
CA GLN A 93 11.03 17.75 -0.19
C GLN A 93 10.26 16.80 0.73
N VAL A 94 10.50 16.88 2.05
CA VAL A 94 9.77 16.08 3.04
C VAL A 94 8.27 16.32 2.98
N ALA A 95 7.83 17.59 2.94
CA ALA A 95 6.42 17.94 2.83
C ALA A 95 5.79 17.38 1.55
N SER A 96 6.50 17.45 0.41
CA SER A 96 6.04 16.88 -0.85
C SER A 96 5.90 15.35 -0.78
N ILE A 97 6.91 14.66 -0.24
CA ILE A 97 6.88 13.20 -0.04
C ILE A 97 5.71 12.80 0.85
N LYS A 98 5.48 13.52 1.96
CA LYS A 98 4.36 13.24 2.87
C LYS A 98 3.00 13.52 2.23
N LYS A 99 2.87 14.60 1.44
CA LYS A 99 1.62 14.96 0.75
C LYS A 99 1.27 13.92 -0.33
N MET A 100 2.26 13.50 -1.12
CA MET A 100 2.06 12.60 -2.26
C MET A 100 2.08 11.12 -1.87
N GLY A 101 2.78 10.78 -0.80
CA GLY A 101 2.99 9.40 -0.37
C GLY A 101 3.94 8.61 -1.28
N THR A 102 4.74 9.27 -2.12
CA THR A 102 5.63 8.55 -3.05
C THR A 102 6.87 9.37 -3.41
N VAL A 103 7.97 8.69 -3.73
CA VAL A 103 9.24 9.31 -4.14
C VAL A 103 10.06 8.41 -5.04
N ILE A 104 10.79 9.02 -5.98
CA ILE A 104 11.83 8.37 -6.78
C ILE A 104 13.19 8.85 -6.30
N VAL A 105 14.11 7.91 -6.01
CA VAL A 105 15.51 8.18 -5.68
C VAL A 105 16.41 7.71 -6.80
N THR A 106 17.27 8.60 -7.28
CA THR A 106 18.15 8.36 -8.45
C THR A 106 19.62 8.49 -8.09
N GLY A 107 20.51 7.86 -8.85
CA GLY A 107 21.96 8.02 -8.71
C GLY A 107 22.58 7.34 -7.48
N GLY A 108 21.84 6.44 -6.80
CA GLY A 108 22.36 5.66 -5.68
C GLY A 108 23.08 4.38 -6.09
N VAL A 109 22.57 3.71 -7.13
CA VAL A 109 23.15 2.49 -7.70
C VAL A 109 23.56 2.79 -9.14
N PRO A 110 24.82 2.48 -9.54
CA PRO A 110 25.24 2.59 -10.94
C PRO A 110 24.38 1.71 -11.87
N GLN A 111 24.06 2.22 -13.05
CA GLN A 111 23.23 1.51 -14.03
C GLN A 111 23.83 0.14 -14.40
N GLU A 112 25.14 0.08 -14.59
CA GLU A 112 25.86 -1.16 -14.91
C GLU A 112 25.73 -2.22 -13.81
N GLU A 113 25.77 -1.80 -12.54
CA GLU A 113 25.63 -2.70 -11.39
C GLU A 113 24.22 -3.30 -11.33
N ALA A 114 23.19 -2.46 -11.51
CA ALA A 114 21.80 -2.93 -11.55
C ALA A 114 21.54 -3.88 -12.74
N LEU A 115 22.12 -3.60 -13.91
CA LEU A 115 22.06 -4.50 -15.07
C LEU A 115 22.83 -5.80 -14.81
N GLY A 116 23.94 -5.74 -14.07
CA GLY A 116 24.68 -6.91 -13.60
C GLY A 116 23.83 -7.81 -12.70
N TRP A 117 23.08 -7.24 -11.75
CA TRP A 117 22.13 -8.01 -10.93
C TRP A 117 21.05 -8.67 -11.78
N LYS A 118 20.49 -7.94 -12.76
CA LYS A 118 19.51 -8.52 -13.69
C LYS A 118 20.07 -9.70 -14.47
N GLN A 119 21.30 -9.60 -14.97
CA GLN A 119 21.92 -10.68 -15.70
C GLN A 119 22.17 -11.89 -14.79
N SER A 120 22.69 -11.66 -13.58
CA SER A 120 22.90 -12.71 -12.59
C SER A 120 21.60 -13.45 -12.22
N ILE A 121 20.47 -12.72 -12.10
CA ILE A 121 19.15 -13.32 -11.87
C ILE A 121 18.74 -14.19 -13.06
N ARG A 122 18.92 -13.71 -14.30
CA ARG A 122 18.61 -14.49 -15.51
C ARG A 122 19.45 -15.76 -15.61
N ASP A 123 20.73 -15.68 -15.31
CA ASP A 123 21.63 -16.84 -15.32
C ASP A 123 21.23 -17.86 -14.24
N TYR A 124 20.86 -17.38 -13.04
CA TYR A 124 20.34 -18.22 -11.98
C TYR A 124 19.05 -18.94 -12.40
N VAL A 125 18.08 -18.22 -12.99
CA VAL A 125 16.85 -18.79 -13.52
C VAL A 125 17.15 -19.84 -14.60
N ALA A 126 18.07 -19.54 -15.52
CA ALA A 126 18.42 -20.44 -16.61
C ALA A 126 19.09 -21.73 -16.12
N ALA A 127 19.88 -21.66 -15.05
CA ALA A 127 20.53 -22.81 -14.44
C ALA A 127 19.59 -23.69 -13.60
N ASN A 128 18.42 -23.16 -13.19
CA ASN A 128 17.50 -23.82 -12.26
C ASN A 128 16.09 -24.03 -12.85
N LYS A 129 15.95 -24.02 -14.19
CA LYS A 129 14.64 -24.01 -14.88
C LYS A 129 13.64 -25.03 -14.35
N ASP A 130 14.08 -26.26 -14.07
CA ASP A 130 13.20 -27.36 -13.66
C ASP A 130 12.55 -27.16 -12.27
N CYS A 131 13.11 -26.30 -11.42
CA CYS A 131 12.57 -25.99 -10.10
C CYS A 131 12.05 -24.55 -9.97
N MET A 132 12.04 -23.78 -11.07
CA MET A 132 11.50 -22.42 -11.06
C MET A 132 9.99 -22.44 -10.87
N ARG A 133 9.54 -21.57 -9.96
CA ARG A 133 8.12 -21.30 -9.71
C ARG A 133 7.84 -19.84 -9.94
N GLY A 134 6.61 -19.57 -10.34
CA GLY A 134 6.16 -18.21 -10.58
C GLY A 134 4.89 -18.17 -11.41
N PHE A 135 4.50 -16.94 -11.74
CA PHE A 135 3.27 -16.64 -12.46
C PHE A 135 3.58 -15.80 -13.70
N PRO A 136 2.85 -16.00 -14.82
CA PRO A 136 2.05 -17.19 -15.16
C PRO A 136 2.91 -18.46 -15.24
N ALA A 137 2.30 -19.65 -15.10
CA ALA A 137 3.04 -20.92 -15.02
C ALA A 137 3.75 -21.31 -16.34
N ASP A 138 3.18 -20.93 -17.48
CA ASP A 138 3.68 -21.21 -18.83
C ASP A 138 4.66 -20.14 -19.35
N ASN A 139 4.68 -18.97 -18.73
CA ASN A 139 5.59 -17.87 -19.05
C ASN A 139 5.91 -17.05 -17.79
N ILE A 140 6.75 -17.60 -16.92
CA ILE A 140 7.06 -17.01 -15.62
C ILE A 140 7.65 -15.61 -15.80
N GLN A 141 6.98 -14.62 -15.22
CA GLN A 141 7.43 -13.23 -15.18
C GLN A 141 7.50 -12.71 -13.74
N VAL A 142 6.56 -13.13 -12.88
CA VAL A 142 6.64 -12.96 -11.43
C VAL A 142 7.32 -14.21 -10.87
N PHE A 143 8.57 -14.07 -10.43
CA PHE A 143 9.37 -15.19 -9.95
C PHE A 143 9.23 -15.33 -8.43
N GLU A 144 8.95 -16.55 -7.98
CA GLU A 144 8.96 -16.97 -6.58
C GLU A 144 10.41 -17.20 -6.11
N LEU A 145 11.26 -16.17 -6.29
CA LEU A 145 12.68 -16.15 -5.94
C LEU A 145 12.91 -15.13 -4.83
N TYR A 146 13.52 -15.58 -3.74
CA TYR A 146 13.59 -14.83 -2.49
C TYR A 146 15.03 -14.57 -2.04
N ASN A 147 15.80 -15.65 -1.83
CA ASN A 147 17.15 -15.57 -1.24
C ASN A 147 18.23 -15.95 -2.26
N VAL A 148 18.29 -15.23 -3.38
CA VAL A 148 19.34 -15.43 -4.40
C VAL A 148 20.42 -14.36 -4.26
N PRO A 149 21.71 -14.65 -4.58
CA PRO A 149 22.83 -13.74 -4.31
C PRO A 149 22.63 -12.32 -4.85
N ALA A 150 22.11 -12.18 -6.08
CA ALA A 150 21.85 -10.87 -6.69
C ALA A 150 20.77 -10.06 -5.96
N LEU A 151 19.70 -10.72 -5.45
CA LEU A 151 18.68 -10.04 -4.66
C LEU A 151 19.23 -9.59 -3.31
N VAL A 152 20.00 -10.46 -2.64
CA VAL A 152 20.65 -10.10 -1.37
C VAL A 152 21.62 -8.93 -1.57
N ALA A 153 22.44 -8.97 -2.63
CA ALA A 153 23.35 -7.89 -2.97
C ALA A 153 22.62 -6.56 -3.20
N ALA A 154 21.53 -6.59 -3.98
CA ALA A 154 20.70 -5.42 -4.21
C ALA A 154 20.11 -4.88 -2.89
N CYS A 155 19.43 -5.73 -2.12
CA CYS A 155 18.76 -5.34 -0.87
C CYS A 155 19.71 -4.85 0.23
N THR A 156 20.97 -5.29 0.20
CA THR A 156 22.01 -4.87 1.18
C THR A 156 22.91 -3.76 0.65
N HIS A 157 22.70 -3.29 -0.58
CA HIS A 157 23.51 -2.22 -1.17
C HIS A 157 23.41 -0.93 -0.33
N PRO A 158 24.54 -0.26 0.01
CA PRO A 158 24.54 0.89 0.91
C PRO A 158 23.57 2.01 0.51
N ALA A 159 23.41 2.26 -0.80
CA ALA A 159 22.49 3.29 -1.26
C ALA A 159 21.00 2.96 -1.03
N LEU A 160 20.62 1.68 -1.05
CA LEU A 160 19.24 1.28 -0.73
C LEU A 160 19.03 1.37 0.78
N VAL A 161 19.94 0.83 1.58
CA VAL A 161 19.86 0.85 3.05
C VAL A 161 19.82 2.29 3.58
N ASN A 162 20.68 3.18 3.08
CA ASN A 162 20.70 4.58 3.48
C ASN A 162 19.41 5.32 3.07
N THR A 163 18.86 5.01 1.90
CA THR A 163 17.58 5.57 1.45
C THR A 163 16.44 5.11 2.35
N GLN A 164 16.38 3.81 2.67
CA GLN A 164 15.38 3.27 3.60
C GLN A 164 15.46 3.94 4.97
N LYS A 165 16.67 4.13 5.52
CA LYS A 165 16.86 4.86 6.78
C LYS A 165 16.36 6.30 6.72
N ALA A 166 16.67 7.02 5.64
CA ALA A 166 16.18 8.38 5.45
C ALA A 166 14.65 8.44 5.35
N LEU A 167 14.03 7.50 4.64
CA LEU A 167 12.56 7.44 4.53
C LEU A 167 11.87 7.00 5.83
N LEU A 168 12.49 6.09 6.60
CA LEU A 168 12.01 5.71 7.92
C LEU A 168 12.09 6.89 8.91
N SER A 169 13.09 7.76 8.80
CA SER A 169 13.19 8.96 9.66
C SER A 169 12.10 10.00 9.42
N LEU A 170 11.29 9.87 8.35
CA LEU A 170 10.13 10.74 8.13
C LEU A 170 8.94 10.38 9.02
N TRP A 171 8.97 9.18 9.61
CA TRP A 171 8.00 8.68 10.55
C TRP A 171 8.34 9.09 11.97
N HIS A 172 7.33 9.14 12.83
CA HIS A 172 7.52 9.45 14.24
C HIS A 172 6.59 8.61 15.12
N ALA A 173 6.74 8.76 16.44
CA ALA A 173 5.84 8.19 17.42
C ALA A 173 5.23 9.32 18.25
N SER A 174 3.93 9.54 18.13
CA SER A 174 3.19 10.49 18.95
C SER A 174 3.20 10.18 20.45
N ASP A 175 3.28 8.90 20.85
CA ASP A 175 3.55 8.48 22.22
C ASP A 175 5.04 8.10 22.35
N PRO A 176 5.86 8.87 23.09
CA PRO A 176 7.28 8.58 23.28
C PRO A 176 7.56 7.21 23.89
N THR A 177 6.62 6.62 24.65
CA THR A 177 6.80 5.28 25.24
C THR A 177 6.82 4.18 24.19
N SER A 178 6.24 4.42 23.01
CA SER A 178 6.27 3.52 21.86
C SER A 178 7.69 3.21 21.40
N LEU A 179 8.64 4.15 21.57
CA LEU A 179 10.04 3.98 21.19
C LEU A 179 10.75 2.87 21.98
N ASN A 180 10.16 2.36 23.07
CA ASN A 180 10.66 1.17 23.76
C ASN A 180 10.36 -0.14 23.01
N ARG A 181 9.48 -0.10 22.00
CA ARG A 181 9.01 -1.26 21.22
C ARG A 181 9.42 -1.21 19.75
N ILE A 182 9.89 -0.06 19.25
CA ILE A 182 10.27 0.14 17.85
C ILE A 182 11.59 0.88 17.69
N ASP A 183 12.29 0.57 16.61
CA ASP A 183 13.47 1.30 16.15
C ASP A 183 13.30 1.62 14.65
N MET A 184 13.19 2.91 14.33
CA MET A 184 13.05 3.39 12.95
C MET A 184 14.41 3.65 12.27
N SER A 185 15.53 3.42 12.98
CA SER A 185 16.88 3.61 12.43
C SER A 185 17.46 2.34 11.80
N THR A 186 16.82 1.19 12.00
CA THR A 186 17.28 -0.13 11.55
C THR A 186 16.26 -0.77 10.60
N PRO A 187 16.44 -0.64 9.27
CA PRO A 187 15.65 -1.39 8.30
C PRO A 187 15.88 -2.90 8.47
N MET A 188 14.79 -3.68 8.35
CA MET A 188 14.86 -5.14 8.31
C MET A 188 14.78 -5.65 6.88
N LEU A 189 15.53 -6.71 6.57
CA LEU A 189 15.43 -7.37 5.27
C LEU A 189 14.16 -8.24 5.22
N TYR A 190 13.24 -7.87 4.32
CA TYR A 190 12.08 -8.68 3.98
C TYR A 190 12.24 -9.22 2.57
N PHE A 191 12.42 -10.54 2.45
CA PHE A 191 12.51 -11.17 1.14
C PHE A 191 11.17 -11.10 0.43
N ASN A 192 11.20 -10.62 -0.80
CA ASN A 192 10.04 -10.54 -1.66
C ASN A 192 10.39 -11.08 -3.05
N ARG A 193 9.36 -11.33 -3.83
CA ARG A 193 9.42 -11.78 -5.21
C ARG A 193 10.08 -10.73 -6.09
N LEU A 194 10.49 -11.13 -7.29
CA LEU A 194 10.96 -10.22 -8.33
C LEU A 194 10.08 -10.33 -9.58
N TRP A 195 10.00 -9.25 -10.34
CA TRP A 195 9.24 -9.19 -11.58
C TRP A 195 10.15 -8.85 -12.77
N ILE A 196 10.16 -9.71 -13.79
CA ILE A 196 10.76 -9.43 -15.09
C ILE A 196 9.66 -9.50 -16.14
N ARG A 197 9.04 -8.35 -16.42
CA ARG A 197 7.97 -8.24 -17.40
C ARG A 197 8.52 -8.22 -18.83
N LEU A 198 7.88 -8.98 -19.73
CA LEU A 198 8.16 -8.99 -21.16
C LEU A 198 7.26 -7.97 -21.90
N PRO A 199 7.75 -7.30 -22.95
CA PRO A 199 6.92 -6.43 -23.77
C PRO A 199 5.68 -7.16 -24.32
N GLY A 200 4.53 -6.50 -24.32
CA GLY A 200 3.26 -7.04 -24.82
C GLY A 200 2.48 -7.90 -23.84
N ASP A 201 3.02 -8.18 -22.64
CA ASP A 201 2.28 -8.91 -21.62
C ASP A 201 1.16 -8.05 -20.99
N ALA A 202 -0.06 -8.58 -20.97
CA ALA A 202 -1.23 -8.00 -20.33
C ALA A 202 -1.83 -8.90 -19.24
N GLN A 203 -1.25 -10.08 -18.97
CA GLN A 203 -1.86 -11.09 -18.11
C GLN A 203 -1.84 -10.72 -16.62
N PHE A 204 -0.87 -9.92 -16.18
CA PHE A 204 -0.75 -9.47 -14.79
C PHE A 204 -0.98 -7.95 -14.64
N ALA A 205 -2.19 -7.51 -15.00
CA ALA A 205 -2.64 -6.14 -14.79
C ALA A 205 -3.55 -6.05 -13.55
N LEU A 206 -2.97 -5.66 -12.41
CA LEU A 206 -3.73 -5.45 -11.18
C LEU A 206 -4.50 -4.13 -11.24
N GLY A 207 -5.75 -4.15 -10.74
CA GLY A 207 -6.50 -2.93 -10.49
C GLY A 207 -5.88 -2.10 -9.36
N PRO A 208 -6.24 -0.81 -9.22
CA PRO A 208 -5.83 -0.01 -8.07
C PRO A 208 -6.22 -0.69 -6.75
N HIS A 209 -5.27 -0.81 -5.83
CA HIS A 209 -5.48 -1.48 -4.54
C HIS A 209 -4.58 -0.89 -3.45
N ILE A 210 -4.86 -1.26 -2.20
CA ILE A 210 -4.06 -0.98 -1.01
C ILE A 210 -3.75 -2.31 -0.32
N ASP A 211 -2.47 -2.55 -0.06
CA ASP A 211 -2.00 -3.71 0.70
C ASP A 211 -2.05 -3.46 2.21
N GLY A 212 -1.81 -4.52 2.99
CA GLY A 212 -1.69 -4.42 4.45
C GLY A 212 -3.03 -4.40 5.18
N GLY A 213 -4.04 -5.00 4.57
CA GLY A 213 -5.38 -5.17 5.11
C GLY A 213 -6.45 -4.95 4.03
N GLY A 214 -7.66 -5.43 4.31
CA GLY A 214 -8.86 -5.11 3.56
C GLY A 214 -9.92 -4.60 4.55
N LEU A 215 -10.76 -5.50 5.03
CA LEU A 215 -11.78 -5.21 6.04
C LEU A 215 -11.17 -4.85 7.40
N GLU A 216 -9.95 -5.30 7.67
CA GLU A 216 -9.23 -5.04 8.91
C GLU A 216 -9.06 -3.55 9.20
N HIS A 217 -9.03 -2.68 8.17
CA HIS A 217 -8.98 -1.23 8.35
C HIS A 217 -10.12 -0.68 9.23
N TRP A 218 -11.28 -1.34 9.21
CA TRP A 218 -12.42 -1.00 10.06
C TRP A 218 -12.68 -2.02 11.16
N GLU A 219 -12.40 -3.30 10.94
CA GLU A 219 -12.71 -4.35 11.90
C GLU A 219 -11.71 -4.43 13.06
N ASP A 220 -10.42 -4.26 12.79
CA ASP A 220 -9.38 -4.35 13.82
C ASP A 220 -9.38 -3.09 14.71
N PRO A 221 -9.50 -3.23 16.04
CA PRO A 221 -9.42 -2.08 16.93
C PRO A 221 -8.09 -1.33 16.86
N GLY A 222 -6.97 -2.01 16.55
CA GLY A 222 -5.67 -1.38 16.39
C GLY A 222 -5.62 -0.49 15.14
N LEU A 223 -6.03 -1.00 13.98
CA LEU A 223 -6.15 -0.21 12.75
C LEU A 223 -7.17 0.92 12.89
N ARG A 224 -8.31 0.71 13.58
CA ARG A 224 -9.24 1.81 13.86
C ARG A 224 -8.59 2.96 14.64
N LYS A 225 -7.66 2.68 15.56
CA LYS A 225 -6.91 3.74 16.28
C LYS A 225 -6.03 4.56 15.34
N VAL A 226 -5.46 3.94 14.29
CA VAL A 226 -4.66 4.65 13.27
C VAL A 226 -5.50 5.72 12.58
N PHE A 227 -6.78 5.40 12.32
CA PHE A 227 -7.71 6.28 11.63
C PHE A 227 -8.65 7.03 12.58
N ALA A 228 -8.33 7.10 13.88
CA ALA A 228 -9.23 7.66 14.89
C ALA A 228 -9.63 9.11 14.59
N HIS A 229 -8.70 9.95 14.11
CA HIS A 229 -9.02 11.34 13.72
C HIS A 229 -9.97 11.44 12.53
N ILE A 230 -10.04 10.41 11.68
CA ILE A 230 -10.98 10.34 10.55
C ILE A 230 -12.34 9.83 11.03
N LEU A 231 -12.34 8.75 11.81
CA LEU A 231 -13.56 8.05 12.21
C LEU A 231 -14.28 8.72 13.39
N CYS A 232 -13.57 9.51 14.20
CA CYS A 232 -14.12 10.17 15.37
C CYS A 232 -13.65 11.64 15.41
N ARG A 233 -14.51 12.54 14.94
CA ARG A 233 -14.32 13.97 15.16
C ARG A 233 -14.48 14.31 16.64
N THR A 234 -13.66 15.21 17.16
CA THR A 234 -13.82 15.80 18.49
C THR A 234 -13.94 17.33 18.36
N ALA A 235 -14.18 18.03 19.46
CA ALA A 235 -14.25 19.49 19.45
C ALA A 235 -12.92 20.14 19.01
N ASP A 236 -11.80 19.47 19.27
CA ASP A 236 -10.44 19.94 19.03
C ASP A 236 -9.75 19.28 17.82
N LYS A 237 -10.23 18.13 17.33
CA LYS A 237 -9.60 17.38 16.24
C LYS A 237 -10.58 16.94 15.17
N THR A 238 -10.10 16.97 13.94
CA THR A 238 -10.83 16.62 12.73
C THR A 238 -10.06 15.61 11.89
N TRP A 239 -10.64 15.16 10.79
CA TRP A 239 -9.96 14.29 9.83
C TRP A 239 -8.66 14.92 9.26
N ARG A 240 -8.53 16.25 9.28
CA ARG A 240 -7.32 16.97 8.84
C ARG A 240 -6.12 16.75 9.77
N ASP A 241 -6.39 16.31 11.00
CA ASP A 241 -5.37 15.99 12.00
C ASP A 241 -4.87 14.55 11.88
N HIS A 242 -5.38 13.76 10.93
CA HIS A 242 -4.85 12.45 10.64
C HIS A 242 -3.43 12.55 10.08
N ASP A 243 -2.48 11.92 10.77
CA ASP A 243 -1.10 11.81 10.33
C ASP A 243 -0.79 10.37 9.85
N PRO A 244 -0.61 10.14 8.54
CA PRO A 244 -0.24 8.83 8.01
C PRO A 244 1.11 8.32 8.55
N PHE A 245 1.99 9.22 9.01
CA PHE A 245 3.38 8.95 9.40
C PHE A 245 3.57 8.74 10.93
N ASP A 246 2.49 8.67 11.70
CA ASP A 246 2.55 8.26 13.11
C ASP A 246 2.54 6.74 13.25
N MET A 247 3.56 6.23 13.94
CA MET A 247 3.76 4.80 14.19
C MET A 247 3.01 4.30 15.42
N THR A 248 2.76 5.18 16.39
CA THR A 248 2.21 4.82 17.70
C THR A 248 0.95 3.94 17.60
N PRO A 249 -0.11 4.35 16.87
CA PRO A 249 -1.33 3.55 16.82
C PRO A 249 -1.16 2.26 16.00
N ARG A 250 -0.09 2.14 15.20
CA ARG A 250 0.16 1.01 14.29
C ARG A 250 0.80 -0.18 15.00
N LEU A 251 1.37 0.01 16.20
CA LEU A 251 2.10 -1.05 16.91
C LEU A 251 1.25 -2.25 17.31
N ASP A 252 -0.04 -2.01 17.57
CA ASP A 252 -0.99 -3.03 17.99
C ASP A 252 -1.98 -3.40 16.87
N ALA A 253 -1.78 -2.85 15.66
CA ALA A 253 -2.63 -3.08 14.51
C ALA A 253 -2.46 -4.50 13.96
N LYS A 254 -3.57 -5.17 13.70
CA LYS A 254 -3.59 -6.48 13.04
C LYS A 254 -4.05 -6.32 11.60
N GLN A 255 -3.12 -6.53 10.69
CA GLN A 255 -3.37 -6.40 9.25
C GLN A 255 -4.02 -7.64 8.64
N ASP A 256 -4.01 -8.78 9.34
CA ASP A 256 -4.63 -10.05 8.95
C ASP A 256 -5.46 -10.60 10.12
N LEU A 257 -6.78 -10.51 10.01
CA LEU A 257 -7.70 -11.14 10.97
C LEU A 257 -8.17 -12.53 10.52
N TYR A 258 -7.91 -12.91 9.28
CA TYR A 258 -8.51 -14.09 8.65
C TYR A 258 -7.51 -15.20 8.30
N ASN A 259 -6.22 -15.01 8.62
CA ASN A 259 -5.10 -15.88 8.33
C ASN A 259 -4.98 -16.19 6.83
N VAL A 260 -4.95 -15.15 6.00
CA VAL A 260 -4.93 -15.29 4.54
C VAL A 260 -3.55 -15.74 4.07
N SER A 261 -3.51 -16.67 3.11
CA SER A 261 -2.27 -17.03 2.42
C SER A 261 -1.70 -15.81 1.68
N ASN A 262 -0.37 -15.69 1.63
CA ASN A 262 0.35 -14.59 0.97
C ASN A 262 0.16 -13.19 1.58
N GLN A 263 -0.48 -13.08 2.75
CA GLN A 263 -0.54 -11.81 3.47
C GLN A 263 0.82 -11.42 4.06
N CYS A 264 1.14 -10.13 4.02
CA CYS A 264 2.38 -9.60 4.57
C CYS A 264 2.38 -9.76 6.10
N SER A 265 3.40 -10.44 6.63
CA SER A 265 3.52 -10.73 8.07
C SER A 265 4.25 -9.65 8.86
N ILE A 266 4.65 -8.56 8.21
CA ILE A 266 5.37 -7.44 8.82
C ILE A 266 4.68 -6.12 8.50
N PHE A 267 4.86 -5.15 9.39
CA PHE A 267 4.52 -3.77 9.09
C PHE A 267 5.56 -3.18 8.11
N ARG A 268 5.07 -2.57 7.03
CA ARG A 268 5.90 -1.91 6.00
C ARG A 268 5.48 -0.44 5.92
N PRO A 269 6.25 0.49 6.51
CA PRO A 269 5.95 1.92 6.40
C PRO A 269 6.13 2.44 4.96
N TRP A 270 6.92 1.74 4.15
CA TRP A 270 7.09 2.01 2.74
C TRP A 270 7.09 0.69 1.98
N GLN A 271 6.38 0.64 0.87
CA GLN A 271 6.69 -0.32 -0.19
C GLN A 271 7.71 0.29 -1.14
N GLY A 272 8.43 -0.55 -1.87
CA GLY A 272 9.34 -0.04 -2.89
C GLY A 272 9.98 -1.12 -3.74
N TRP A 273 10.56 -0.67 -4.85
CA TRP A 273 11.27 -1.52 -5.79
C TRP A 273 12.47 -0.78 -6.37
N THR A 274 13.46 -1.55 -6.81
CA THR A 274 14.63 -1.04 -7.52
C THR A 274 14.55 -1.45 -8.98
N ALA A 275 14.67 -0.48 -9.88
CA ALA A 275 14.60 -0.70 -11.31
C ALA A 275 15.79 -1.55 -11.79
N LEU A 276 15.49 -2.63 -12.52
CA LEU A 276 16.48 -3.46 -13.23
C LEU A 276 16.43 -3.25 -14.75
N SER A 277 15.56 -2.37 -15.22
CA SER A 277 15.39 -1.96 -16.61
C SER A 277 14.87 -0.54 -16.69
N SER A 278 15.00 0.07 -17.85
CA SER A 278 14.32 1.32 -18.18
C SER A 278 12.84 1.05 -18.44
N THR A 279 11.95 1.80 -17.77
CA THR A 279 10.49 1.73 -17.96
C THR A 279 9.86 3.08 -17.66
N GLY A 280 8.85 3.47 -18.42
CA GLY A 280 8.08 4.69 -18.21
C GLY A 280 6.57 4.54 -18.43
N PRO A 281 5.84 5.66 -18.51
CA PRO A 281 4.40 5.66 -18.74
C PRO A 281 4.00 4.85 -19.98
N GLY A 282 3.02 3.95 -19.84
CA GLY A 282 2.55 3.07 -20.92
C GLY A 282 3.37 1.79 -21.13
N GLU A 283 4.54 1.66 -20.49
CA GLU A 283 5.45 0.51 -20.65
C GLU A 283 5.30 -0.53 -19.52
N GLY A 284 4.14 -0.57 -18.87
CA GLY A 284 3.87 -1.52 -17.79
C GLY A 284 4.53 -1.18 -16.44
N THR A 285 4.84 0.10 -16.20
CA THR A 285 5.34 0.60 -14.91
C THR A 285 4.22 0.74 -13.85
N LEU A 286 4.60 0.95 -12.59
CA LEU A 286 3.68 1.19 -11.47
C LEU A 286 2.83 2.46 -11.70
N ARG A 287 1.57 2.44 -11.28
CA ARG A 287 0.72 3.63 -11.14
C ARG A 287 0.40 3.87 -9.67
N VAL A 288 0.33 5.13 -9.25
CA VAL A 288 0.01 5.55 -7.87
C VAL A 288 -1.06 6.64 -7.88
N LEU A 289 -1.70 6.87 -6.73
CA LEU A 289 -2.65 7.95 -6.50
C LEU A 289 -2.00 9.01 -5.59
N PRO A 290 -1.37 10.07 -6.15
CA PRO A 290 -0.51 10.99 -5.39
C PRO A 290 -1.31 12.05 -4.60
N MET A 291 -2.14 11.60 -3.66
CA MET A 291 -2.95 12.43 -2.75
C MET A 291 -3.21 11.69 -1.43
N LEU A 292 -2.13 11.20 -0.80
CA LEU A 292 -2.14 10.21 0.28
C LEU A 292 -3.19 10.48 1.37
N SER A 293 -3.12 11.63 2.04
CA SER A 293 -4.00 11.91 3.18
C SER A 293 -5.47 11.97 2.78
N LEU A 294 -5.78 12.69 1.69
CA LEU A 294 -7.17 12.91 1.28
C LEU A 294 -7.82 11.63 0.73
N ALA A 295 -7.08 10.83 -0.04
CA ALA A 295 -7.57 9.53 -0.51
C ALA A 295 -7.79 8.56 0.65
N THR A 296 -6.91 8.57 1.67
CA THR A 296 -7.08 7.75 2.89
C THR A 296 -8.34 8.15 3.65
N VAL A 297 -8.57 9.45 3.85
CA VAL A 297 -9.77 9.96 4.53
C VAL A 297 -11.03 9.57 3.77
N TYR A 298 -11.05 9.78 2.46
CA TYR A 298 -12.17 9.37 1.61
C TYR A 298 -12.46 7.87 1.73
N LEU A 299 -11.43 7.03 1.63
CA LEU A 299 -11.54 5.58 1.75
C LEU A 299 -12.20 5.19 3.08
N MET A 300 -11.71 5.74 4.20
CA MET A 300 -12.20 5.38 5.53
C MET A 300 -13.65 5.81 5.77
N LEU A 301 -14.08 6.93 5.19
CA LEU A 301 -15.47 7.41 5.28
C LEU A 301 -16.42 6.71 4.29
N ARG A 302 -15.91 6.23 3.15
CA ARG A 302 -16.70 5.71 2.03
C ARG A 302 -17.73 4.63 2.40
N PRO A 303 -17.46 3.66 3.30
CA PRO A 303 -18.45 2.64 3.68
C PRO A 303 -19.70 3.19 4.36
N PHE A 304 -19.64 4.38 4.94
CA PHE A 304 -20.74 4.97 5.71
C PHE A 304 -21.67 5.83 4.86
N PHE A 305 -21.43 5.95 3.56
CA PHE A 305 -22.25 6.75 2.65
C PHE A 305 -22.64 5.94 1.42
N ARG A 306 -23.86 6.11 0.94
CA ARG A 306 -24.32 5.53 -0.33
C ARG A 306 -25.10 6.56 -1.16
N PRO A 307 -25.21 6.36 -2.48
CA PRO A 307 -26.12 7.16 -3.30
C PRO A 307 -27.56 7.04 -2.77
N ARG A 308 -28.29 8.15 -2.72
CA ARG A 308 -29.73 8.16 -2.35
C ARG A 308 -30.57 7.33 -3.32
N HIS A 309 -30.20 7.39 -4.59
CA HIS A 309 -30.78 6.59 -5.66
C HIS A 309 -29.70 5.71 -6.27
N SER A 310 -29.95 4.41 -6.35
CA SER A 310 -28.98 3.43 -6.89
C SER A 310 -28.55 3.72 -8.33
N SER A 311 -29.38 4.41 -9.11
CA SER A 311 -29.08 4.83 -10.48
C SER A 311 -28.38 6.19 -10.59
N SER A 312 -28.16 6.90 -9.48
CA SER A 312 -27.53 8.22 -9.50
C SER A 312 -26.03 8.09 -9.72
N ALA A 313 -25.53 8.76 -10.77
CA ALA A 313 -24.10 8.94 -11.00
C ALA A 313 -23.56 10.26 -10.40
N SER A 314 -24.39 10.99 -9.64
CA SER A 314 -23.99 12.29 -9.09
C SER A 314 -22.96 12.14 -7.97
N LEU A 315 -21.93 12.98 -8.02
CA LEU A 315 -20.85 13.07 -7.03
C LEU A 315 -21.07 14.19 -6.01
N LYS A 316 -22.23 14.85 -6.04
CA LYS A 316 -22.53 15.95 -5.13
C LYS A 316 -22.95 15.40 -3.78
N PHE A 317 -22.47 16.01 -2.69
CA PHE A 317 -22.83 15.65 -1.32
C PHE A 317 -24.34 15.44 -1.11
N GLY A 318 -25.19 16.31 -1.66
CA GLY A 318 -26.65 16.23 -1.48
C GLY A 318 -27.32 14.97 -2.06
N ASP A 319 -26.66 14.30 -3.00
CA ASP A 319 -27.16 13.07 -3.66
C ASP A 319 -26.70 11.79 -2.95
N TRP A 320 -26.01 11.94 -1.82
CA TRP A 320 -25.54 10.85 -0.97
C TRP A 320 -26.20 10.93 0.41
N GLU A 321 -26.32 9.78 1.07
CA GLU A 321 -26.88 9.66 2.42
C GLU A 321 -26.11 8.64 3.26
N PRO A 322 -26.16 8.75 4.60
CA PRO A 322 -25.57 7.76 5.49
C PRO A 322 -26.09 6.34 5.22
N ASP A 323 -25.20 5.36 5.35
CA ASP A 323 -25.50 3.92 5.27
C ASP A 323 -24.86 3.18 6.44
N THR A 324 -25.63 3.00 7.50
CA THR A 324 -25.25 2.20 8.68
C THR A 324 -25.91 0.82 8.69
N GLU A 325 -26.96 0.63 7.88
CA GLU A 325 -27.73 -0.62 7.81
C GLU A 325 -27.16 -1.61 6.79
N GLY A 326 -26.52 -1.12 5.72
CA GLY A 326 -25.87 -1.97 4.73
C GLY A 326 -24.61 -2.64 5.27
N THR A 327 -24.35 -3.87 4.83
CA THR A 327 -23.12 -4.60 5.19
C THR A 327 -21.94 -4.29 4.28
N ALA A 328 -22.16 -3.59 3.16
CA ALA A 328 -21.13 -3.36 2.14
C ALA A 328 -20.01 -2.41 2.60
N PHE A 329 -18.76 -2.84 2.41
CA PHE A 329 -17.56 -2.02 2.49
C PHE A 329 -17.00 -1.90 1.06
N PRO A 330 -17.21 -0.78 0.35
CA PRO A 330 -16.89 -0.69 -1.08
C PRO A 330 -15.43 -1.05 -1.39
N GLY A 331 -15.24 -2.04 -2.27
CA GLY A 331 -13.91 -2.54 -2.66
C GLY A 331 -13.23 -3.46 -1.64
N SER A 332 -13.87 -3.76 -0.52
CA SER A 332 -13.39 -4.74 0.46
C SER A 332 -14.20 -6.03 0.37
N ALA A 333 -13.52 -7.16 0.52
CA ALA A 333 -14.14 -8.47 0.64
C ALA A 333 -13.39 -9.32 1.68
N MET A 334 -14.05 -10.35 2.23
CA MET A 334 -13.42 -11.26 3.17
C MET A 334 -12.15 -11.86 2.56
N ARG A 335 -11.03 -11.80 3.30
CA ARG A 335 -9.74 -12.37 2.89
C ARG A 335 -9.14 -11.78 1.60
N LYS A 336 -9.51 -10.56 1.22
CA LYS A 336 -8.98 -9.87 0.04
C LYS A 336 -8.35 -8.53 0.45
N THR A 337 -7.43 -8.03 -0.37
CA THR A 337 -6.91 -6.67 -0.24
C THR A 337 -8.01 -5.63 -0.54
N GLN A 338 -7.80 -4.40 -0.11
CA GLN A 338 -8.69 -3.30 -0.48
C GLN A 338 -8.50 -2.93 -1.97
N GLU A 339 -9.54 -3.09 -2.78
CA GLU A 339 -9.54 -2.64 -4.18
C GLU A 339 -10.25 -1.30 -4.36
N LEU A 340 -9.85 -0.56 -5.39
CA LEU A 340 -10.44 0.69 -5.78
C LEU A 340 -10.77 0.68 -7.27
N ASN A 341 -12.00 1.06 -7.61
CA ASN A 341 -12.44 1.15 -8.99
C ASN A 341 -13.46 2.29 -9.15
N PRO A 342 -13.74 2.75 -10.39
CA PRO A 342 -14.66 3.85 -10.64
C PRO A 342 -16.10 3.61 -10.14
N THR A 343 -16.52 2.36 -9.94
CA THR A 343 -17.87 2.05 -9.44
C THR A 343 -17.95 2.22 -7.91
N THR A 344 -16.96 1.71 -7.20
CA THR A 344 -16.91 1.71 -5.73
C THR A 344 -16.43 3.06 -5.18
N HIS A 345 -15.49 3.71 -5.86
CA HIS A 345 -14.81 4.93 -5.43
C HIS A 345 -14.88 6.03 -6.51
N PRO A 346 -16.10 6.43 -6.96
CA PRO A 346 -16.25 7.27 -8.15
C PRO A 346 -15.65 8.67 -7.98
N HIS A 347 -15.64 9.19 -6.75
CA HIS A 347 -15.10 10.52 -6.45
C HIS A 347 -13.58 10.62 -6.63
N LEU A 348 -12.84 9.50 -6.59
CA LEU A 348 -11.39 9.52 -6.81
C LEU A 348 -11.02 9.71 -8.29
N ALA A 349 -11.97 9.53 -9.22
CA ALA A 349 -11.74 9.65 -10.67
C ALA A 349 -10.49 8.88 -11.16
N LEU A 350 -10.34 7.62 -10.72
CA LEU A 350 -9.13 6.82 -10.85
C LEU A 350 -8.57 6.71 -12.27
N GLU A 351 -9.42 6.78 -13.30
CA GLU A 351 -8.97 6.79 -14.69
C GLU A 351 -8.06 7.98 -15.01
N GLN A 352 -8.28 9.12 -14.36
CA GLN A 352 -7.55 10.37 -14.53
C GLN A 352 -6.48 10.57 -13.44
N THR A 353 -6.68 10.01 -12.24
CA THR A 353 -5.83 10.29 -11.08
C THR A 353 -4.83 9.21 -10.74
N MET A 354 -4.93 8.01 -11.33
CA MET A 354 -3.88 7.00 -11.25
C MET A 354 -2.71 7.41 -12.15
N VAL A 355 -1.66 7.96 -11.57
CA VAL A 355 -0.50 8.49 -12.29
C VAL A 355 0.55 7.39 -12.46
N SER A 356 0.94 7.11 -13.71
CA SER A 356 2.08 6.24 -14.01
C SER A 356 3.38 6.85 -13.50
N MET A 357 4.25 6.04 -12.93
CA MET A 357 5.60 6.46 -12.57
C MET A 357 6.30 7.10 -13.79
N PRO A 358 6.96 8.26 -13.60
CA PRO A 358 7.87 8.82 -14.59
C PRO A 358 8.91 7.79 -15.02
N ARG A 359 9.57 8.04 -16.16
CA ARG A 359 10.61 7.13 -16.64
C ARG A 359 11.70 6.92 -15.59
N VAL A 360 11.91 5.66 -15.24
CA VAL A 360 13.00 5.20 -14.37
C VAL A 360 14.05 4.48 -15.20
N GLU A 361 15.28 4.49 -14.70
CA GLU A 361 16.43 3.81 -15.29
C GLU A 361 16.99 2.76 -14.30
N PRO A 362 17.73 1.74 -14.76
CA PRO A 362 18.29 0.73 -13.86
C PRO A 362 19.07 1.36 -12.70
N GLY A 363 18.82 0.87 -11.48
CA GLY A 363 19.38 1.39 -10.24
C GLY A 363 18.56 2.52 -9.58
N ASN A 364 17.55 3.07 -10.26
CA ASN A 364 16.59 3.97 -9.63
C ASN A 364 15.74 3.19 -8.61
N GLN A 365 15.38 3.85 -7.51
CA GLN A 365 14.55 3.29 -6.46
C GLN A 365 13.23 4.05 -6.43
N VAL A 366 12.12 3.33 -6.24
CA VAL A 366 10.78 3.91 -6.11
C VAL A 366 10.18 3.45 -4.80
N TYR A 367 9.60 4.39 -4.04
CA TYR A 367 8.93 4.12 -2.77
C TYR A 367 7.53 4.75 -2.75
N CYS A 368 6.57 4.05 -2.12
CA CYS A 368 5.18 4.48 -1.97
C CYS A 368 4.53 3.88 -0.72
#